data_AF-A0A938CJA3-F1
#
_entry.id   AF-A0A938CJA3-F1
#
_cell.length_a   1.000
_cell.length_b   1.000
_cell.length_c   1.000
_cell.angle_alpha   90.00
_cell.angle_beta   90.00
_cell.angle_gamma   90.00
#
_symmetry.space_group_name_H-M   'P 1'
#
loop_
_entity.id
_entity.type
_entity.pdbx_description
1 polymer ?
#
loop_
_entity_poly.entity_id
_entity_poly.type
_entity_poly.pdbx_seq_one_letter_code
_entity_poly.pdbx_strand_id
1 'polypeptide(L)'
;MPYNGAGTYAPPTADHPAVSGTLIESAKYNNVITDIATALTTALTKDGQTTPTANIPLGGYRITNLGAAVATTDAVRLSGIEGGHNSATGATGLTLAATSSRSQTFVSTAASQALVLPDATTLTLGHAFLIRNGGTTSSHHMFTLKASGGGALVDIYKGVSIV
;
A
#
# COMPACT_ATOMS: atom_id res chain seq x y z
N MET A 1 31.51 16.84 -7.25
CA MET A 1 30.58 16.19 -8.18
C MET A 1 29.49 15.53 -7.34
N PRO A 2 28.27 16.08 -7.30
CA PRO A 2 27.24 15.65 -6.36
C PRO A 2 26.65 14.29 -6.78
N TYR A 3 25.95 13.64 -5.85
CA TYR A 3 25.09 12.47 -6.10
C TYR A 3 24.50 12.52 -7.51
N ASN A 4 24.83 11.53 -8.35
CA ASN A 4 24.52 11.53 -9.78
C ASN A 4 23.02 11.32 -10.09
N GLY A 5 22.11 11.63 -9.16
CA GLY A 5 20.68 11.34 -9.26
C GLY A 5 20.32 9.85 -9.23
N ALA A 6 21.30 8.95 -9.29
CA ALA A 6 21.14 7.50 -9.26
C ALA A 6 21.67 6.88 -7.95
N GLY A 7 21.81 7.69 -6.89
CA GLY A 7 22.23 7.22 -5.57
C GLY A 7 23.71 6.89 -5.44
N THR A 8 24.55 7.23 -6.43
CA THR A 8 26.01 7.02 -6.35
C THR A 8 26.71 8.37 -6.18
N TYR A 9 27.59 8.44 -5.17
CA TYR A 9 28.49 9.56 -4.94
C TYR A 9 29.93 9.15 -5.26
N ALA A 10 30.65 10.00 -5.99
CA ALA A 10 32.07 9.84 -6.26
C ALA A 10 32.76 11.20 -6.04
N PRO A 11 33.78 11.28 -5.16
CA PRO A 11 34.54 12.52 -4.96
C PRO A 11 35.18 13.05 -6.25
N PRO A 12 35.51 14.35 -6.32
CA PRO A 12 36.18 14.92 -7.49
C PRO A 12 37.52 14.22 -7.78
N THR A 13 37.65 13.59 -8.93
CA THR A 13 38.84 12.79 -9.30
C THR A 13 40.12 13.62 -9.49
N ALA A 14 39.99 14.94 -9.67
CA ALA A 14 41.14 15.85 -9.71
C ALA A 14 41.79 16.05 -8.32
N ASP A 15 41.01 15.87 -7.25
CA ASP A 15 41.40 16.15 -5.87
C ASP A 15 41.45 14.88 -5.00
N HIS A 16 41.13 13.71 -5.57
CA HIS A 16 41.08 12.41 -4.90
C HIS A 16 41.44 11.25 -5.87
N PRO A 17 42.15 10.19 -5.43
CA PRO A 17 42.66 9.98 -4.07
C PRO A 17 43.99 10.69 -3.82
N ALA A 18 44.29 10.94 -2.55
CA ALA A 18 45.62 11.41 -2.15
C ALA A 18 46.68 10.34 -2.44
N VAL A 19 47.88 10.77 -2.84
CA VAL A 19 49.00 9.86 -3.17
C VAL A 19 49.91 9.72 -1.96
N SER A 20 50.27 8.48 -1.62
CA SER A 20 51.18 8.20 -0.50
C SER A 20 52.53 8.91 -0.69
N GLY A 21 53.05 9.52 0.38
CA GLY A 21 54.31 10.26 0.35
C GLY A 21 54.23 11.65 -0.28
N THR A 22 53.04 12.14 -0.64
CA THR A 22 52.84 13.50 -1.19
C THR A 22 52.16 14.42 -0.18
N LEU A 23 52.53 15.71 -0.18
CA LEU A 23 51.89 16.73 0.66
C LEU A 23 50.45 16.96 0.19
N ILE A 24 49.50 16.97 1.12
CA ILE A 24 48.10 17.27 0.82
C ILE A 24 47.91 18.79 0.73
N GLU A 25 47.42 19.26 -0.41
CA GLU A 25 47.06 20.66 -0.61
C GLU A 25 45.72 20.98 0.10
N SER A 26 45.71 22.06 0.89
CA SER A 26 44.52 22.49 1.63
C SER A 26 43.34 22.81 0.71
N ALA A 27 43.59 23.35 -0.49
CA ALA A 27 42.56 23.62 -1.48
C ALA A 27 41.84 22.34 -1.93
N LYS A 28 42.60 21.29 -2.27
CA LYS A 28 42.05 19.98 -2.66
C LYS A 28 41.24 19.34 -1.54
N TYR A 29 41.77 19.40 -0.32
CA TYR A 29 41.06 18.92 0.86
C TYR A 29 39.72 19.66 1.06
N ASN A 30 39.73 20.99 1.06
CA ASN A 30 38.53 21.81 1.24
C ASN A 30 37.49 21.58 0.15
N ASN A 31 37.93 21.37 -1.10
CA ASN A 31 37.04 21.03 -2.21
C ASN A 31 36.31 19.72 -1.96
N VAL A 32 37.04 18.66 -1.58
CA VAL A 32 36.45 17.34 -1.29
C VAL A 32 35.47 17.44 -0.12
N ILE A 33 35.80 18.15 0.96
CA ILE A 33 34.90 18.32 2.11
C ILE A 33 33.63 19.09 1.73
N THR A 34 33.75 20.17 0.96
CA THR A 34 32.62 20.97 0.49
C THR A 34 31.69 20.14 -0.42
N ASP A 35 32.29 19.30 -1.26
CA ASP A 35 31.53 18.40 -2.14
C ASP A 35 30.77 17.33 -1.35
N ILE A 36 31.41 16.71 -0.35
CA ILE A 36 30.76 15.75 0.55
C ILE A 36 29.57 16.42 1.28
N ALA A 37 29.75 17.64 1.80
CA ALA A 37 28.68 18.36 2.49
C ALA A 37 27.47 18.61 1.56
N THR A 38 27.75 19.01 0.33
CA THR A 38 26.71 19.20 -0.71
C THR A 38 26.02 17.88 -1.04
N ALA A 39 26.79 16.81 -1.24
CA ALA A 39 26.27 15.48 -1.53
C ALA A 39 25.34 14.97 -0.41
N LEU A 40 25.76 15.06 0.85
CA LEU A 40 24.94 14.64 2.00
C LEU A 40 23.65 15.45 2.13
N THR A 41 23.64 16.72 1.76
CA THR A 41 22.44 17.58 1.79
C THR A 41 21.38 17.14 0.78
N THR A 42 21.78 16.42 -0.27
CA THR A 42 20.85 15.87 -1.27
C THR A 42 20.32 14.47 -0.92
N ALA A 43 20.86 13.83 0.12
CA ALA A 43 20.51 12.46 0.49
C ALA A 43 19.33 12.41 1.46
N LEU A 44 18.42 11.45 1.28
CA LEU A 44 17.36 11.17 2.26
C LEU A 44 17.94 10.42 3.47
N THR A 45 17.89 11.03 4.65
CA THR A 45 18.48 10.45 5.88
C THR A 45 17.56 9.43 6.54
N LYS A 46 18.15 8.39 7.14
CA LYS A 46 17.43 7.30 7.82
C LYS A 46 16.55 7.74 8.99
N ASP A 47 16.85 8.90 9.58
CA ASP A 47 16.16 9.50 10.72
C ASP A 47 15.05 10.47 10.29
N GLY A 48 14.82 10.63 8.98
CA GLY A 48 13.70 11.40 8.45
C GLY A 48 13.88 12.92 8.50
N GLN A 49 15.09 13.44 8.75
CA GLN A 49 15.32 14.88 8.80
C GLN A 49 15.27 15.56 7.42
N THR A 50 15.51 14.80 6.34
CA THR A 50 15.50 15.36 4.99
C THR A 50 14.09 15.32 4.39
N THR A 51 13.58 16.48 3.97
CA THR A 51 12.27 16.57 3.29
C THR A 51 12.43 16.35 1.79
N PRO A 52 11.74 15.39 1.17
CA PRO A 52 11.73 15.24 -0.28
C PRO A 52 11.11 16.46 -0.97
N THR A 53 11.80 17.03 -1.96
CA THR A 53 11.33 18.18 -2.76
C THR A 53 10.82 17.78 -4.15
N ALA A 54 10.88 16.48 -4.48
CA ALA A 54 10.39 15.90 -5.72
C ALA A 54 9.86 14.47 -5.48
N ASN A 55 9.15 13.91 -6.46
CA ASN A 55 8.65 12.54 -6.41
C ASN A 55 9.82 11.54 -6.32
N ILE A 56 9.65 10.47 -5.52
CA ILE A 56 10.66 9.44 -5.32
C ILE A 56 10.33 8.19 -6.17
N PRO A 57 11.05 7.93 -7.26
CA PRO A 57 10.90 6.68 -8.01
C PRO A 57 11.50 5.52 -7.23
N LEU A 58 10.71 4.48 -6.97
CA LEU A 58 11.15 3.27 -6.27
C LEU A 58 11.61 2.14 -7.18
N GLY A 59 11.61 2.32 -8.51
CA GLY A 59 12.14 1.32 -9.45
C GLY A 59 11.50 -0.07 -9.40
N GLY A 60 10.24 -0.16 -8.93
CA GLY A 60 9.54 -1.44 -8.72
C GLY A 60 9.78 -2.09 -7.35
N TYR A 61 10.57 -1.47 -6.47
CA TYR A 61 10.77 -1.92 -5.10
C TYR A 61 9.60 -1.53 -4.19
N ARG A 62 9.39 -2.33 -3.14
CA ARG A 62 8.32 -2.16 -2.15
C ARG A 62 8.78 -1.29 -0.98
N ILE A 63 7.85 -0.53 -0.40
CA ILE A 63 8.02 0.08 0.93
C ILE A 63 7.66 -0.98 1.97
N THR A 64 8.65 -1.51 2.67
CA THR A 64 8.45 -2.51 3.74
C THR A 64 8.47 -1.83 5.11
N ASN A 65 7.83 -2.45 6.11
CA ASN A 65 7.76 -1.93 7.49
C ASN A 65 7.15 -0.51 7.63
N LEU A 66 6.34 -0.07 6.67
CA LEU A 66 5.60 1.21 6.74
C LEU A 66 4.70 1.23 7.99
N GLY A 67 4.51 2.38 8.66
CA GLY A 67 3.55 2.58 9.76
C GLY A 67 2.08 2.41 9.34
N ALA A 68 1.14 2.23 10.29
CA ALA A 68 -0.29 2.26 9.95
C ALA A 68 -0.69 3.73 9.74
N ALA A 69 -1.47 4.02 8.71
CA ALA A 69 -1.97 5.36 8.46
C ALA A 69 -2.88 5.83 9.60
N VAL A 70 -2.72 7.08 10.02
CA VAL A 70 -3.52 7.76 11.05
C VAL A 70 -4.26 8.95 10.46
N ALA A 71 -3.60 9.73 9.60
CA ALA A 71 -4.19 10.86 8.89
C ALA A 71 -4.60 10.49 7.46
N THR A 72 -5.51 11.27 6.88
CA THR A 72 -6.00 11.06 5.49
C THR A 72 -4.93 11.32 4.43
N THR A 73 -3.84 11.99 4.79
CA THR A 73 -2.69 12.27 3.92
C THR A 73 -1.57 11.23 4.02
N ASP A 74 -1.72 10.23 4.89
CA ASP A 74 -0.68 9.22 5.10
C ASP A 74 -0.64 8.19 3.96
N ALA A 75 0.55 7.64 3.70
CA ALA A 75 0.67 6.47 2.86
C ALA A 75 -0.03 5.27 3.52
N VAL A 76 -0.92 4.60 2.79
CA VAL A 76 -1.68 3.46 3.30
C VAL A 76 -0.94 2.16 3.00
N ARG A 77 -0.80 1.29 4.01
CA ARG A 77 -0.35 -0.10 3.83
C ARG A 77 -1.39 -0.86 3.00
N LEU A 78 -0.95 -1.87 2.24
CA LEU A 78 -1.89 -2.75 1.54
C LEU A 78 -2.96 -3.33 2.49
N SER A 79 -2.56 -3.76 3.70
CA SER A 79 -3.50 -4.27 4.72
C SER A 79 -4.54 -3.26 5.20
N GLY A 80 -4.24 -1.95 5.14
CA GLY A 80 -5.18 -0.88 5.50
C GLY A 80 -6.21 -0.59 4.40
N ILE A 81 -5.83 -0.79 3.13
CA ILE A 81 -6.78 -0.73 2.00
C ILE A 81 -7.66 -1.98 1.99
N GLU A 82 -7.05 -3.14 2.21
CA GLU A 82 -7.74 -4.41 2.05
C GLU A 82 -8.58 -4.78 3.28
N GLY A 83 -8.17 -4.47 4.51
CA GLY A 83 -8.65 -5.22 5.67
C GLY A 83 -8.42 -6.74 5.51
N GLY A 84 -7.51 -7.15 4.62
CA GLY A 84 -7.46 -8.46 3.97
C GLY A 84 -8.45 -8.57 2.80
N HIS A 85 -8.03 -9.11 1.66
CA HIS A 85 -8.95 -9.48 0.59
C HIS A 85 -9.30 -10.96 0.74
N ASN A 86 -10.56 -11.31 1.01
CA ASN A 86 -10.98 -12.71 1.04
C ASN A 86 -11.71 -13.07 -0.26
N SER A 87 -11.23 -14.10 -0.93
CA SER A 87 -11.89 -14.73 -2.08
C SER A 87 -12.30 -16.15 -1.68
N ALA A 88 -13.57 -16.31 -1.30
CA ALA A 88 -14.11 -17.61 -0.90
C ALA A 88 -14.78 -18.29 -2.08
N THR A 89 -14.31 -19.51 -2.41
CA THR A 89 -14.91 -20.39 -3.43
C THR A 89 -15.84 -21.40 -2.74
N GLY A 90 -17.07 -21.57 -3.26
CA GLY A 90 -18.02 -22.56 -2.73
C GLY A 90 -18.69 -22.23 -1.39
N ALA A 91 -18.64 -20.97 -0.95
CA ALA A 91 -19.21 -20.56 0.34
C ALA A 91 -20.75 -20.45 0.29
N THR A 92 -21.45 -21.49 0.73
CA THR A 92 -22.87 -21.40 1.08
C THR A 92 -23.02 -20.68 2.42
N GLY A 93 -23.50 -19.43 2.41
CA GLY A 93 -23.95 -18.74 3.63
C GLY A 93 -22.82 -18.18 4.51
N LEU A 94 -22.10 -17.15 4.05
CA LEU A 94 -21.16 -16.42 4.90
C LEU A 94 -21.89 -15.33 5.70
N THR A 95 -21.51 -15.18 6.97
CA THR A 95 -21.89 -14.03 7.80
C THR A 95 -20.65 -13.18 8.05
N LEU A 96 -20.73 -11.89 7.73
CA LEU A 96 -19.67 -10.92 8.02
C LEU A 96 -19.79 -10.38 9.45
N ALA A 97 -18.65 -10.03 10.03
CA ALA A 97 -18.52 -9.35 11.32
C ALA A 97 -17.81 -8.01 11.13
N ALA A 98 -17.84 -7.11 12.13
CA ALA A 98 -17.12 -5.83 12.08
C ALA A 98 -15.59 -5.99 11.86
N THR A 99 -15.03 -7.14 12.23
CA THR A 99 -13.62 -7.49 12.02
C THR A 99 -13.34 -8.17 10.67
N SER A 100 -14.37 -8.44 9.87
CA SER A 100 -14.19 -9.06 8.56
C SER A 100 -13.48 -8.11 7.60
N SER A 101 -12.77 -8.73 6.66
CA SER A 101 -12.22 -8.08 5.49
C SER A 101 -13.21 -7.15 4.80
N ARG A 102 -12.78 -5.92 4.55
CA ARG A 102 -13.65 -4.87 4.00
C ARG A 102 -13.88 -5.07 2.50
N SER A 103 -12.98 -5.76 1.80
CA SER A 103 -13.14 -6.11 0.38
C SER A 103 -13.38 -7.61 0.22
N GLN A 104 -14.59 -7.99 -0.18
CA GLN A 104 -15.01 -9.37 -0.29
C GLN A 104 -15.37 -9.72 -1.74
N THR A 105 -14.81 -10.81 -2.26
CA THR A 105 -15.22 -11.37 -3.56
C THR A 105 -15.70 -12.80 -3.36
N PHE A 106 -16.93 -13.05 -3.77
CA PHE A 106 -17.55 -14.36 -3.61
C PHE A 106 -17.60 -15.08 -4.95
N VAL A 107 -16.93 -16.23 -5.03
CA VAL A 107 -16.95 -17.06 -6.24
C VAL A 107 -17.89 -18.23 -5.98
N SER A 108 -19.14 -18.08 -6.44
CA SER A 108 -20.14 -19.13 -6.35
C SER A 108 -19.97 -20.19 -7.42
N THR A 109 -20.17 -21.46 -7.03
CA THR A 109 -20.42 -22.59 -7.94
C THR A 109 -21.87 -23.11 -7.86
N ALA A 110 -22.73 -22.52 -7.01
CA ALA A 110 -24.09 -23.01 -6.72
C ALA A 110 -25.16 -21.95 -7.06
N ALA A 111 -26.33 -22.38 -7.57
CA ALA A 111 -27.40 -21.52 -8.16
C ALA A 111 -27.83 -20.30 -7.33
N SER A 112 -27.74 -20.36 -5.99
CA SER A 112 -28.12 -19.26 -5.10
C SER A 112 -27.27 -19.24 -3.83
N GLN A 113 -26.76 -18.07 -3.45
CA GLN A 113 -25.98 -17.87 -2.22
C GLN A 113 -26.46 -16.63 -1.46
N ALA A 114 -26.32 -16.66 -0.14
CA ALA A 114 -26.60 -15.51 0.70
C ALA A 114 -25.34 -15.06 1.45
N LEU A 115 -25.17 -13.75 1.59
CA LEU A 115 -24.24 -13.12 2.51
C LEU A 115 -25.02 -12.33 3.54
N VAL A 116 -24.76 -12.63 4.79
CA VAL A 116 -25.38 -11.93 5.91
C VAL A 116 -24.44 -10.81 6.33
N LEU A 117 -24.92 -9.57 6.23
CA LEU A 117 -24.21 -8.40 6.77
C LEU A 117 -24.25 -8.43 8.31
N PRO A 118 -23.23 -7.89 9.00
CA PRO A 118 -23.23 -7.83 10.45
C PRO A 118 -24.40 -6.99 10.96
N ASP A 119 -24.77 -7.22 12.21
CA ASP A 119 -25.69 -6.33 12.92
C ASP A 119 -25.13 -4.90 12.92
N ALA A 120 -25.94 -3.94 12.48
CA ALA A 120 -25.55 -2.54 12.38
C ALA A 120 -25.09 -1.96 13.74
N THR A 121 -25.59 -2.49 14.86
CA THR A 121 -25.19 -2.08 16.21
C THR A 121 -23.74 -2.47 16.55
N THR A 122 -23.14 -3.38 15.79
CA THR A 122 -21.74 -3.81 15.96
C THR A 122 -20.77 -3.02 15.08
N LEU A 123 -21.27 -2.16 14.18
CA LEU A 123 -20.46 -1.36 13.27
C LEU A 123 -20.15 0.01 13.87
N THR A 124 -18.93 0.50 13.67
CA THR A 124 -18.57 1.89 14.02
C THR A 124 -18.79 2.82 12.83
N LEU A 125 -18.87 4.13 13.09
CA LEU A 125 -19.05 5.16 12.07
C LEU A 125 -17.98 5.02 10.97
N GLY A 126 -18.41 4.99 9.70
CA GLY A 126 -17.53 4.85 8.55
C GLY A 126 -17.13 3.40 8.19
N HIS A 127 -17.71 2.38 8.84
CA HIS A 127 -17.62 1.01 8.36
C HIS A 127 -18.37 0.83 7.04
N ALA A 128 -17.71 0.20 6.07
CA ALA A 128 -18.22 -0.09 4.74
C ALA A 128 -17.54 -1.36 4.23
N PHE A 129 -18.34 -2.23 3.59
CA PHE A 129 -17.89 -3.43 2.92
C PHE A 129 -18.06 -3.24 1.41
N LEU A 130 -16.98 -3.45 0.66
CA LEU A 130 -17.03 -3.57 -0.79
C LEU A 130 -17.29 -5.04 -1.15
N ILE A 131 -18.44 -5.32 -1.74
CA ILE A 131 -18.87 -6.70 -2.01
C ILE A 131 -19.00 -6.90 -3.53
N ARG A 132 -18.38 -7.98 -4.04
CA ARG A 132 -18.41 -8.35 -5.46
C ARG A 132 -18.87 -9.79 -5.66
N ASN A 133 -19.77 -10.00 -6.63
CA ASN A 133 -20.19 -11.33 -7.09
C ASN A 133 -19.30 -11.79 -8.27
N GLY A 134 -18.48 -12.82 -8.05
CA GLY A 134 -17.51 -13.38 -8.99
C GLY A 134 -17.83 -14.78 -9.52
N GLY A 135 -19.09 -15.23 -9.52
CA GLY A 135 -19.49 -16.59 -9.94
C GLY A 135 -19.07 -16.99 -11.37
N THR A 136 -18.76 -18.28 -11.56
CA THR A 136 -18.09 -18.81 -12.77
C THR A 136 -18.95 -19.66 -13.73
N THR A 137 -20.23 -19.90 -13.46
CA THR A 137 -21.10 -20.73 -14.33
C THR A 137 -22.22 -19.95 -15.05
N SER A 138 -22.64 -20.49 -16.20
CA SER A 138 -23.41 -19.80 -17.27
C SER A 138 -24.88 -19.46 -16.99
N SER A 139 -25.40 -19.66 -15.77
CA SER A 139 -26.82 -19.39 -15.46
C SER A 139 -26.95 -18.47 -14.24
N HIS A 140 -26.97 -17.15 -14.47
CA HIS A 140 -27.41 -16.08 -13.55
C HIS A 140 -27.52 -16.44 -12.05
N HIS A 141 -26.37 -16.51 -11.36
CA HIS A 141 -26.32 -16.73 -9.92
C HIS A 141 -26.44 -15.39 -9.19
N MET A 142 -27.66 -15.06 -8.78
CA MET A 142 -27.94 -13.94 -7.90
C MET A 142 -27.30 -14.21 -6.53
N PHE A 143 -26.60 -13.21 -6.01
CA PHE A 143 -26.04 -13.23 -4.66
C PHE A 143 -26.90 -12.35 -3.77
N THR A 144 -27.65 -12.96 -2.85
CA THR A 144 -28.57 -12.24 -1.98
C THR A 144 -27.84 -11.70 -0.77
N LEU A 145 -27.82 -10.38 -0.61
CA LEU A 145 -27.48 -9.77 0.66
C LEU A 145 -28.66 -9.90 1.61
N LYS A 146 -28.38 -10.35 2.82
CA LYS A 146 -29.36 -10.45 3.90
C LYS A 146 -28.93 -9.58 5.07
N ALA A 147 -29.92 -9.03 5.77
CA ALA A 147 -29.70 -8.46 7.09
C ALA A 147 -29.31 -9.55 8.09
N SER A 148 -28.69 -9.18 9.21
CA SER A 148 -28.35 -10.09 10.31
C SER A 148 -29.55 -10.92 10.81
N GLY A 149 -30.77 -10.39 10.70
CA GLY A 149 -32.03 -11.07 11.01
C GLY A 149 -32.62 -11.97 9.90
N GLY A 150 -31.91 -12.18 8.78
CA GLY A 150 -32.27 -13.14 7.72
C GLY A 150 -33.18 -12.62 6.59
N GLY A 151 -33.69 -11.39 6.69
CA GLY A 151 -34.45 -10.74 5.61
C GLY A 151 -33.56 -10.40 4.41
N ALA A 152 -34.03 -10.68 3.19
CA ALA A 152 -33.35 -10.28 1.97
C ALA A 152 -33.37 -8.76 1.80
N LEU A 153 -32.22 -8.18 1.50
CA LEU A 153 -32.04 -6.75 1.27
C LEU A 153 -31.95 -6.45 -0.22
N VAL A 154 -31.02 -7.12 -0.92
CA VAL A 154 -30.75 -6.89 -2.34
C VAL A 154 -30.12 -8.11 -2.97
N ASP A 155 -30.45 -8.37 -4.23
CA ASP A 155 -29.80 -9.38 -5.04
C ASP A 155 -28.77 -8.74 -5.98
N ILE A 156 -27.54 -9.24 -5.94
CA ILE A 156 -26.44 -8.75 -6.74
C ILE A 156 -26.19 -9.73 -7.90
N TYR A 157 -26.42 -9.26 -9.12
CA TYR A 157 -26.11 -10.00 -10.34
C TYR A 157 -24.59 -10.08 -10.58
N LYS A 158 -24.17 -11.08 -11.36
CA LYS A 158 -22.75 -11.30 -11.70
C LYS A 158 -22.11 -10.02 -12.24
N GLY A 159 -20.92 -9.68 -11.72
CA GLY A 159 -20.15 -8.52 -12.16
C GLY A 159 -20.64 -7.17 -11.61
N VAL A 160 -21.79 -7.13 -10.93
CA VAL A 160 -22.26 -5.93 -10.23
C VAL A 160 -21.51 -5.82 -8.89
N SER A 161 -21.08 -4.60 -8.58
CA SER A 161 -20.45 -4.25 -7.30
C SER A 161 -21.30 -3.15 -6.65
N ILE A 162 -21.48 -3.24 -5.33
CA ILE A 162 -22.11 -2.19 -4.54
C ILE A 162 -21.17 -1.79 -3.40
N VAL A 163 -21.24 -0.51 -3.01
CA VAL A 163 -20.44 0.11 -1.94
C VAL A 163 -21.36 0.49 -0.80
#